data_AF-A0A529MFY1-F1
#
_entry.id   AF-A0A529MFY1-F1
#
_cell.length_a   1.000
_cell.length_b   1.000
_cell.length_c   1.000
_cell.angle_alpha   90.00
_cell.angle_beta   90.00
_cell.angle_gamma   90.00
#
_symmetry.space_group_name_H-M   'P 1'
#
loop_
_entity.id
_entity.type
_entity.pdbx_description
1 polymer ?
#
loop_
_entity_poly.entity_id
_entity_poly.type
_entity_poly.pdbx_seq_one_letter_code
_entity_poly.pdbx_strand_id
1 'polypeptide(L)' 'HFDQARGPNGALFVGNPEQVAEKIVAQHRIFNNDRFLLQMAIGTMPHAKIMKAIELYGTKVAPIVRKETAKAAPAPAA' A
#
# COMPACT_ATOMS: atom_id res chain seq x y z
N HIS A 1 2.31 -17.96 -12.21
CA HIS A 1 2.81 -17.49 -10.90
C HIS A 1 2.58 -16.01 -10.65
N PHE A 2 2.90 -15.10 -11.59
CA PHE A 2 2.71 -13.66 -11.40
C PHE A 2 1.24 -13.25 -11.11
N ASP A 3 0.28 -13.73 -11.90
CA ASP A 3 -1.13 -13.35 -11.71
C ASP A 3 -1.70 -13.75 -10.35
N GLN A 4 -1.32 -14.94 -9.86
CA GLN A 4 -1.65 -15.39 -8.52
C GLN A 4 -0.99 -14.50 -7.46
N ALA A 5 0.29 -14.15 -7.66
CA ALA A 5 1.04 -13.33 -6.70
C ALA A 5 0.54 -11.88 -6.62
N ARG A 6 0.03 -11.30 -7.72
CA ARG A 6 -0.63 -9.98 -7.71
C ARG A 6 -2.11 -10.01 -7.35
N GLY A 7 -2.71 -11.19 -7.24
CA GLY A 7 -4.11 -11.36 -6.82
C GLY A 7 -4.36 -10.88 -5.38
N PRO A 8 -5.62 -10.83 -4.92
CA PRO A 8 -5.99 -10.27 -3.61
C PRO A 8 -5.23 -10.89 -2.43
N ASN A 9 -4.97 -12.19 -2.49
CA ASN A 9 -4.31 -12.95 -1.43
C ASN A 9 -2.80 -13.18 -1.67
N GLY A 10 -2.24 -12.67 -2.76
CA GLY A 10 -0.82 -12.84 -3.10
C GLY A 10 0.10 -11.83 -2.44
N ALA A 11 1.42 -12.02 -2.52
CA ALA A 11 2.39 -11.13 -1.85
C ALA A 11 2.72 -9.83 -2.62
N LEU A 12 2.39 -9.73 -3.90
CA LEU A 12 2.73 -8.56 -4.72
C LEU A 12 1.62 -7.50 -4.64
N PHE A 13 1.98 -6.28 -4.24
CA PHE A 13 1.09 -5.12 -4.23
C PHE A 13 1.15 -4.40 -5.58
N VAL A 14 0.52 -5.01 -6.59
CA VAL A 14 0.55 -4.54 -7.99
C VAL A 14 -0.87 -4.48 -8.54
N GLY A 15 -1.28 -3.29 -9.01
CA GLY A 15 -2.62 -3.05 -9.54
C GLY A 15 -2.88 -1.56 -9.75
N ASN A 16 -4.15 -1.20 -9.87
CA ASN A 16 -4.56 0.21 -9.77
C ASN A 16 -4.47 0.70 -8.30
N PRO A 17 -4.55 2.02 -8.05
CA PRO A 17 -4.42 2.56 -6.69
C PRO A 17 -5.43 1.99 -5.69
N GLU A 18 -6.67 1.78 -6.11
CA GLU A 18 -7.75 1.27 -5.26
C GLU A 18 -7.47 -0.17 -4.82
N GLN A 19 -7.08 -1.05 -5.75
CA GLN A 19 -6.68 -2.44 -5.48
C GLN A 19 -5.50 -2.52 -4.52
N VAL A 20 -4.50 -1.65 -4.69
CA VAL A 20 -3.35 -1.61 -3.79
C VAL A 20 -3.76 -1.13 -2.40
N ALA A 21 -4.62 -0.12 -2.30
CA ALA A 21 -5.12 0.39 -1.02
C ALA A 21 -5.93 -0.66 -0.26
N GLU A 22 -6.90 -1.30 -0.92
CA GLU A 22 -7.71 -2.37 -0.35
C GLU A 22 -6.84 -3.50 0.20
N LYS A 23 -5.80 -3.88 -0.55
CA LYS A 23 -4.87 -4.92 -0.13
C LYS A 23 -4.05 -4.51 1.09
N ILE A 24 -3.59 -3.26 1.16
CA ILE A 24 -2.87 -2.75 2.35
C ILE A 24 -3.79 -2.76 3.57
N VAL A 25 -5.04 -2.33 3.43
CA VAL A 25 -6.04 -2.34 4.52
C VAL A 25 -6.34 -3.77 4.97
N ALA A 26 -6.53 -4.70 4.04
CA ALA A 26 -6.72 -6.11 4.36
C ALA A 26 -5.52 -6.69 5.11
N GLN A 27 -4.31 -6.35 4.67
CA GLN A 27 -3.07 -6.78 5.32
C GLN A 27 -2.95 -6.20 6.74
N HIS A 28 -3.33 -4.93 6.94
CA HIS A 28 -3.34 -4.28 8.25
C HIS A 28 -4.33 -4.94 9.21
N ARG A 29 -5.49 -5.40 8.75
CA ARG A 29 -6.45 -6.14 9.59
C ARG A 29 -5.91 -7.48 10.09
N ILE A 30 -4.99 -8.09 9.33
CA ILE A 30 -4.38 -9.38 9.68
C ILE A 30 -3.22 -9.19 10.65
N PHE A 31 -2.30 -8.25 10.35
CA PHE A 31 -1.06 -8.08 11.13
C PHE A 31 -1.10 -6.97 12.17
N ASN A 32 -2.08 -6.06 12.11
CA ASN A 32 -2.14 -4.85 12.93
C ASN A 32 -0.80 -4.08 12.93
N ASN A 33 -0.14 -4.02 11.77
CA ASN A 33 1.16 -3.39 11.60
C ASN A 33 1.05 -1.86 11.63
N ASP A 34 1.97 -1.19 12.33
CA ASP A 34 1.98 0.28 12.44
C ASP A 34 2.58 0.98 11.21
N ARG A 35 3.33 0.23 10.39
CA ARG A 35 4.04 0.75 9.22
C ARG A 35 3.97 -0.24 8.06
N PHE A 36 3.78 0.31 6.86
CA PHE A 36 3.88 -0.41 5.60
C PHE A 36 4.94 0.26 4.72
N LEU A 37 5.85 -0.54 4.17
CA LEU A 37 6.91 -0.09 3.26
C LEU A 37 6.77 -0.83 1.93
N LEU A 38 6.95 -0.12 0.81
CA LEU A 38 6.79 -0.67 -0.53
C LEU A 38 8.06 -0.46 -1.35
N GLN A 39 8.64 -1.55 -1.87
CA GLN A 39 9.72 -1.51 -2.83
C GLN A 39 9.14 -1.54 -4.26
N MET A 40 9.28 -0.43 -4.99
CA MET A 40 8.77 -0.32 -6.37
C MET A 40 9.88 -0.31 -7.43
N ALA A 41 11.08 0.17 -7.07
CA ALA A 41 12.21 0.23 -8.00
C ALA A 41 12.94 -1.12 -8.02
N ILE A 42 12.60 -1.99 -8.98
CA ILE A 42 13.19 -3.33 -9.12
C ILE A 42 13.89 -3.42 -10.49
N GLY A 43 15.20 -3.74 -10.49
CA GLY A 43 15.98 -3.87 -11.72
C GLY A 43 16.06 -2.57 -12.52
N THR A 44 15.96 -2.66 -13.85
CA THR A 44 16.11 -1.53 -14.78
C THR A 44 14.76 -0.85 -15.11
N MET A 45 14.01 -0.46 -14.09
CA MET A 45 12.74 0.24 -14.29
C MET A 45 12.95 1.69 -14.75
N PRO A 46 12.19 2.18 -15.75
CA PRO A 46 12.27 3.57 -16.17
C PRO A 46 11.92 4.53 -15.02
N HIS A 47 12.81 5.49 -14.74
CA HIS A 47 12.66 6.43 -13.63
C HIS A 47 11.32 7.17 -13.65
N ALA A 48 10.87 7.63 -14.82
CA ALA A 48 9.57 8.32 -14.98
C ALA A 48 8.38 7.46 -14.51
N LYS A 49 8.42 6.13 -14.71
CA LYS A 49 7.37 5.22 -14.24
C LYS A 49 7.40 5.09 -12.72
N ILE A 50 8.59 5.03 -12.11
CA ILE A 50 8.75 5.00 -10.66
C ILE A 50 8.22 6.32 -10.05
N MET A 51 8.56 7.46 -10.62
CA MET A 51 8.08 8.77 -10.17
C MET A 51 6.56 8.87 -10.25
N LYS A 52 5.95 8.37 -11.34
CA LYS A 52 4.48 8.33 -11.45
C LYS A 52 3.84 7.38 -10.43
N ALA A 53 4.45 6.23 -10.16
CA ALA A 53 3.97 5.31 -9.12
C ALA A 53 4.04 5.94 -7.72
N ILE A 54 5.11 6.69 -7.40
CA ILE A 54 5.23 7.46 -6.15
C ILE A 54 4.12 8.50 -6.04
N GLU A 55 3.86 9.26 -7.10
CA GLU A 55 2.78 10.26 -7.15
C GLU A 55 1.42 9.60 -6.85
N LEU A 56 1.09 8.49 -7.53
CA LEU A 56 -0.16 7.76 -7.32
C LEU A 56 -0.24 7.16 -5.91
N TYR A 57 0.86 6.62 -5.39
CA TYR A 57 0.91 6.09 -4.04
C TYR A 57 0.62 7.19 -3.01
N GLY A 58 1.24 8.37 -3.14
CA GLY A 58 1.04 9.49 -2.22
C GLY A 58 -0.33 10.17 -2.34
N THR A 59 -0.87 10.30 -3.55
CA THR A 59 -2.08 11.09 -3.81
C THR A 59 -3.37 10.27 -3.86
N LYS A 60 -3.30 8.95 -4.12
CA LYS A 60 -4.47 8.07 -4.25
C LYS A 60 -4.48 6.97 -3.19
N VAL A 61 -3.39 6.22 -3.06
CA VAL A 61 -3.34 5.05 -2.15
C VAL A 61 -3.32 5.49 -0.69
N ALA A 62 -2.36 6.33 -0.31
CA ALA A 62 -2.14 6.71 1.09
C ALA A 62 -3.36 7.36 1.77
N PRO A 63 -4.14 8.26 1.12
CA PRO A 63 -5.36 8.81 1.72
C PRO A 63 -6.42 7.75 2.03
N ILE A 64 -6.63 6.77 1.12
CA ILE A 64 -7.60 5.69 1.32
C ILE A 64 -7.16 4.84 2.52
N VAL A 65 -5.90 4.39 2.54
CA VAL A 65 -5.37 3.56 3.63
C VAL A 65 -5.51 4.29 4.97
N ARG A 66 -5.06 5.55 5.06
CA ARG A 66 -5.14 6.35 6.29
C ARG A 66 -6.56 6.51 6.79
N LYS A 67 -7.53 6.71 5.89
CA LYS A 67 -8.96 6.81 6.26
C LYS A 67 -9.46 5.49 6.87
N GLU A 68 -9.13 4.37 6.26
CA GLU A 68 -9.62 3.04 6.66
C GLU A 68 -8.88 2.45 7.88
N THR A 69 -7.64 2.88 8.14
CA THR A 69 -6.82 2.41 9.27
C THR A 69 -6.67 3.44 10.39
N ALA A 70 -7.37 4.56 10.32
CA ALA A 70 -7.40 5.55 11.39
C ALA A 70 -7.95 4.90 12.68
N LYS A 71 -7.04 4.53 13.60
CA LYS A 71 -7.41 4.28 15.00
C LYS A 71 -7.89 5.61 15.60
N ALA A 72 -8.92 5.56 16.45
CA ALA A 72 -9.24 6.69 17.33
C ALA A 72 -7.93 7.08 18.06
N ALA A 73 -7.62 8.38 18.05
CA ALA A 73 -6.35 8.89 18.54
C ALA A 73 -6.01 8.27 19.90
N PRO A 74 -4.80 7.73 20.12
CA PRO A 74 -4.40 7.34 21.46
C PRO A 74 -4.47 8.60 22.33
N ALA A 75 -5.12 8.47 23.49
CA ALA A 75 -5.10 9.51 24.51
C ALA A 75 -3.65 9.93 24.77
N PRO A 76 -3.36 11.23 24.92
CA PRO A 76 -2.00 11.70 25.14
C PRO A 76 -1.43 10.95 26.34
N ALA A 77 -0.24 10.35 26.14
CA ALA A 77 0.48 9.69 27.21
C ALA A 77 0.69 10.70 28.36
N ALA A 78 0.20 10.32 29.54
CA ALA A 78 0.36 11.06 30.78
C ALA A 78 1.84 11.09 31.22
#